data_AF-A0A5C6EKN7-F1
#
_entry.id   AF-A0A5C6EKN7-F1
#
_cell.length_a   1.000
_cell.length_b   1.000
_cell.length_c   1.000
_cell.angle_alpha   90.00
_cell.angle_beta   90.00
_cell.angle_gamma   90.00
#
_symmetry.space_group_name_H-M   'P 1'
#
loop_
_entity.id
_entity.type
_entity.pdbx_description
1 polymer ?
#
loop_
_entity_poly.entity_id
_entity_poly.type
_entity_poly.pdbx_seq_one_letter_code
_entity_poly.pdbx_strand_id
1 'polypeptide(L)'
;MVFESKNESVLADVRASAGRWFMRGLAIGMLLMAAVNALSYFFRSSDWSGLVGRPATLNSAIGFPWQVWEAGNTYGGMFADYRAMGLNIASAAVVGCVIGAFAVWQRDFLNDAVDGAMVVDPGDAKLNSNASSHSGNSQKLAPVQFSLRGLMIVTTMAAIASTVVSRLAVHPITLVTIYAIGPATLVGLAMIPHRWSWQRRVVLLIPITFSLIAIALFVGHSLQMEFDQVLMGIFLSWTPQSAVAATALAAFLLAGQHRESLAPSN
;
A
#
# COMPACT_ATOMS: atom_id res chain seq x y z
N MET A 1 39.43 -17.96 20.08
CA MET A 1 38.07 -17.70 20.59
C MET A 1 37.46 -16.36 20.15
N VAL A 2 38.15 -15.22 20.22
CA VAL A 2 37.55 -13.91 19.80
C VAL A 2 37.24 -13.82 18.29
N PHE A 3 38.04 -14.48 17.43
CA PHE A 3 37.80 -14.49 15.98
C PHE A 3 36.59 -15.33 15.54
N GLU A 4 36.20 -16.32 16.36
CA GLU A 4 35.10 -17.23 16.04
C GLU A 4 33.74 -16.57 16.28
N SER A 5 33.63 -15.84 17.41
CA SER A 5 32.43 -15.07 17.77
C SER A 5 32.10 -13.95 16.77
N LYS A 6 33.10 -13.30 16.17
CA LYS A 6 32.88 -12.21 15.20
C LYS A 6 32.39 -12.70 13.84
N ASN A 7 32.75 -13.93 13.45
CA ASN A 7 32.28 -14.51 12.19
C ASN A 7 30.81 -14.96 12.29
N GLU A 8 30.38 -15.45 13.45
CA GLU A 8 28.99 -15.85 13.66
C GLU A 8 28.01 -14.66 13.61
N SER A 9 28.38 -13.51 14.19
CA SER A 9 27.54 -12.32 14.16
C SER A 9 27.38 -11.75 12.75
N VAL A 10 28.47 -11.68 11.97
CA VAL A 10 28.43 -11.22 10.57
C VAL A 10 27.58 -12.15 9.70
N LEU A 11 27.70 -13.47 9.87
CA LEU A 11 26.89 -14.43 9.13
C LEU A 11 25.40 -14.33 9.49
N ALA A 12 25.08 -14.07 10.77
CA ALA A 12 23.70 -13.86 11.20
C ALA A 12 23.10 -12.58 10.58
N ASP A 13 23.83 -11.47 10.54
CA ASP A 13 23.39 -10.22 9.93
C ASP A 13 23.18 -10.34 8.42
N VAL A 14 24.07 -11.05 7.71
CA VAL A 14 23.93 -11.31 6.27
C VAL A 14 22.72 -12.20 5.96
N ARG A 15 22.45 -13.21 6.79
CA ARG A 15 21.25 -14.05 6.63
C ARG A 15 19.98 -13.26 6.93
N ALA A 16 20.00 -12.42 7.96
CA ALA A 16 18.88 -11.54 8.29
C ALA A 16 18.60 -10.52 7.18
N SER A 17 19.62 -9.95 6.55
CA SER A 17 19.45 -9.02 5.42
C SER A 17 18.88 -9.71 4.18
N ALA A 18 19.38 -10.90 3.83
CA ALA A 18 18.87 -11.69 2.72
C ALA A 18 17.38 -12.06 2.90
N GLY A 19 17.01 -12.56 4.09
CA GLY A 19 15.61 -12.89 4.39
C GLY A 19 14.68 -11.69 4.28
N ARG A 20 15.11 -10.51 4.77
CA ARG A 20 14.34 -9.26 4.63
C ARG A 20 14.11 -8.87 3.18
N TRP A 21 15.16 -8.93 2.34
CA TRP A 21 15.05 -8.59 0.92
C TRP A 21 14.19 -9.58 0.15
N PHE A 22 14.32 -10.88 0.43
CA PHE A 22 13.43 -11.89 -0.14
C PHE A 22 11.97 -11.60 0.16
N MET A 23 11.62 -11.37 1.43
CA MET A 23 10.24 -11.09 1.85
C MET A 23 9.69 -9.80 1.23
N ARG A 24 10.53 -8.77 1.07
CA ARG A 24 10.15 -7.53 0.36
C ARG A 24 9.87 -7.78 -1.11
N GLY A 25 10.76 -8.48 -1.81
CA GLY A 25 10.57 -8.83 -3.23
C GLY A 25 9.35 -9.74 -3.44
N LEU A 26 9.12 -10.69 -2.54
CA LEU A 26 7.94 -11.54 -2.53
C LEU A 26 6.65 -10.72 -2.36
N ALA A 27 6.61 -9.80 -1.40
CA ALA A 27 5.48 -8.90 -1.21
C ALA A 27 5.20 -8.03 -2.45
N ILE A 28 6.25 -7.49 -3.08
CA ILE A 28 6.13 -6.71 -4.32
C ILE A 28 5.56 -7.56 -5.45
N GLY A 29 6.09 -8.77 -5.66
CA GLY A 29 5.59 -9.66 -6.73
C GLY A 29 4.15 -10.08 -6.53
N MET A 30 3.74 -10.37 -5.29
CA MET A 30 2.33 -10.64 -4.97
C MET A 30 1.44 -9.41 -5.21
N LEU A 31 1.90 -8.21 -4.85
CA LEU A 31 1.16 -6.97 -5.08
C LEU A 31 1.00 -6.69 -6.58
N LEU A 32 2.04 -6.92 -7.39
CA LEU A 32 1.97 -6.78 -8.84
C LEU A 32 0.98 -7.77 -9.45
N MET A 33 1.01 -9.03 -9.02
CA MET A 33 0.05 -10.03 -9.49
C MET A 33 -1.38 -9.71 -9.05
N ALA A 34 -1.57 -9.19 -7.83
CA ALA A 34 -2.87 -8.70 -7.39
C ALA A 34 -3.35 -7.50 -8.23
N ALA A 35 -2.46 -6.57 -8.60
CA ALA A 35 -2.77 -5.46 -9.47
C ALA A 35 -3.14 -5.91 -10.89
N VAL A 36 -2.42 -6.88 -11.47
CA VAL A 36 -2.77 -7.46 -12.79
C VAL A 36 -4.09 -8.23 -12.70
N ASN A 37 -4.31 -8.99 -11.62
CA ASN A 37 -5.59 -9.67 -11.37
C ASN A 37 -6.75 -8.66 -11.27
N ALA A 38 -6.57 -7.55 -10.57
CA ALA A 38 -7.53 -6.44 -10.56
C ALA A 38 -7.75 -5.87 -11.95
N LEU A 39 -6.69 -5.50 -12.67
CA LEU A 39 -6.78 -4.93 -14.01
C LEU A 39 -7.47 -5.86 -15.01
N SER A 40 -7.35 -7.18 -14.83
CA SER A 40 -8.01 -8.17 -15.69
C SER A 40 -9.52 -8.01 -15.76
N TYR A 41 -10.15 -7.44 -14.72
CA TYR A 41 -11.58 -7.15 -14.73
C TYR A 41 -11.97 -6.20 -15.86
N PHE A 42 -11.18 -5.15 -16.09
CA PHE A 42 -11.47 -4.16 -17.14
C PHE A 42 -11.30 -4.75 -18.55
N PHE A 43 -10.48 -5.78 -18.70
CA PHE A 43 -10.29 -6.46 -19.99
C PHE A 43 -11.29 -7.61 -20.22
N ARG A 44 -11.76 -8.27 -19.15
CA ARG A 44 -12.66 -9.42 -19.23
C ARG A 44 -14.14 -9.05 -19.11
N SER A 45 -14.47 -7.96 -18.43
CA SER A 45 -15.85 -7.53 -18.22
C SER A 45 -16.31 -6.63 -19.36
N SER A 46 -17.50 -6.89 -19.89
CA SER A 46 -18.09 -6.08 -20.97
C SER A 46 -18.73 -4.78 -20.48
N ASP A 47 -19.05 -4.69 -19.19
CA ASP A 47 -19.68 -3.54 -18.56
C ASP A 47 -19.10 -3.31 -17.16
N TRP A 48 -18.80 -2.05 -16.84
CA TRP A 48 -18.27 -1.62 -15.53
C TRP A 48 -19.30 -0.83 -14.72
N SER A 49 -20.48 -0.58 -15.29
CA SER A 49 -21.59 0.13 -14.62
C SER A 49 -22.03 -0.56 -13.33
N GLY A 50 -21.87 -1.88 -13.26
CA GLY A 50 -22.12 -2.69 -12.06
C GLY A 50 -21.24 -2.33 -10.86
N LEU A 51 -20.11 -1.66 -11.06
CA LEU A 51 -19.28 -1.14 -9.96
C LEU A 51 -19.89 0.09 -9.29
N VAL A 52 -20.90 0.72 -9.88
CA VAL A 52 -21.45 2.00 -9.41
C VAL A 52 -22.97 1.97 -9.26
N GLY A 53 -23.60 0.80 -9.39
CA GLY A 53 -25.04 0.67 -9.25
C GLY A 53 -25.59 -0.57 -9.94
N ARG A 54 -26.87 -0.52 -10.33
CA ARG A 54 -27.56 -1.67 -10.92
C ARG A 54 -26.94 -2.04 -12.27
N PRO A 55 -26.31 -3.23 -12.39
CA PRO A 55 -25.66 -3.65 -13.62
C PRO A 55 -26.70 -3.80 -14.74
N ALA A 56 -26.40 -3.26 -15.92
CA ALA A 56 -27.23 -3.48 -17.12
C ALA A 56 -27.03 -4.88 -17.70
N THR A 57 -25.86 -5.48 -17.46
CA THR A 57 -25.51 -6.85 -17.90
C THR A 57 -24.76 -7.59 -16.79
N LEU A 58 -24.96 -8.91 -16.70
CA LEU A 58 -24.30 -9.75 -15.70
C LEU A 58 -22.93 -10.28 -16.16
N ASN A 59 -22.38 -9.79 -17.27
CA ASN A 59 -21.15 -10.29 -17.87
C ASN A 59 -19.91 -9.59 -17.30
N SER A 60 -19.65 -9.77 -16.01
CA SER A 60 -18.43 -9.31 -15.37
C SER A 60 -17.60 -10.47 -14.89
N ALA A 61 -16.29 -10.44 -15.14
CA ALA A 61 -15.37 -11.50 -14.76
C ALA A 61 -14.04 -10.91 -14.30
N ILE A 62 -13.41 -11.55 -13.31
CA ILE A 62 -12.09 -11.19 -12.80
C ILE A 62 -11.23 -12.45 -12.66
N GLY A 63 -9.94 -12.32 -12.96
CA GLY A 63 -8.98 -13.36 -12.73
C GLY A 63 -7.78 -13.28 -13.66
N PHE A 64 -6.57 -13.35 -13.09
CA PHE A 64 -5.35 -13.52 -13.85
C PHE A 64 -4.34 -14.44 -13.13
N PRO A 65 -3.75 -15.42 -13.86
CA PRO A 65 -3.98 -15.70 -15.29
C PRO A 65 -5.28 -16.48 -15.55
N TRP A 66 -5.82 -17.19 -14.56
CA TRP A 66 -7.10 -17.90 -14.68
C TRP A 66 -8.27 -17.07 -14.15
N GLN A 67 -9.46 -17.30 -14.72
CA GLN A 67 -10.70 -16.67 -14.28
C GLN A 67 -11.08 -17.19 -12.90
N VAL A 68 -11.20 -16.30 -11.91
CA VAL A 68 -11.53 -16.68 -10.53
C VAL A 68 -12.99 -16.46 -10.24
N TRP A 69 -13.59 -15.47 -10.87
CA TRP A 69 -14.94 -15.05 -10.57
C TRP A 69 -15.62 -14.57 -11.85
N GLU A 70 -16.90 -14.90 -11.94
CA GLU A 70 -17.79 -14.56 -13.03
C GLU A 70 -19.17 -14.27 -12.44
N ALA A 71 -19.73 -13.11 -12.76
CA ALA A 71 -21.13 -12.81 -12.49
C ALA A 71 -22.03 -13.49 -13.54
N GLY A 72 -23.29 -13.75 -13.19
CA GLY A 72 -24.28 -14.17 -14.19
C GLY A 72 -24.20 -15.62 -14.65
N ASN A 73 -23.46 -16.50 -13.97
CA ASN A 73 -23.55 -17.95 -14.22
C ASN A 73 -25.02 -18.41 -14.10
N THR A 74 -25.39 -19.45 -14.86
CA THR A 74 -26.68 -20.15 -15.00
C THR A 74 -27.55 -20.28 -13.74
N TYR A 75 -26.99 -20.14 -12.55
CA TYR A 75 -27.67 -20.21 -11.25
C TYR A 75 -27.96 -18.84 -10.60
N GLY A 76 -27.70 -17.72 -11.28
CA GLY A 76 -28.05 -16.37 -10.81
C GLY A 76 -27.27 -15.88 -9.58
N GLY A 77 -26.18 -16.57 -9.20
CA GLY A 77 -25.35 -16.23 -8.05
C GLY A 77 -23.92 -15.85 -8.43
N MET A 78 -23.23 -15.13 -7.53
CA MET A 78 -21.79 -14.87 -7.61
C MET A 78 -21.03 -16.15 -7.24
N PHE A 79 -20.41 -16.81 -8.23
CA PHE A 79 -19.61 -18.02 -7.99
C PHE A 79 -18.13 -17.75 -8.18
N ALA A 80 -17.34 -18.02 -7.13
CA ALA A 80 -15.89 -18.06 -7.21
C ALA A 80 -15.45 -19.49 -7.58
N ASP A 81 -14.65 -19.63 -8.63
CA ASP A 81 -13.92 -20.86 -8.90
C ASP A 81 -12.72 -20.95 -7.95
N TYR A 82 -12.90 -21.68 -6.84
CA TYR A 82 -11.87 -21.88 -5.83
C TYR A 82 -10.61 -22.56 -6.37
N ARG A 83 -10.72 -23.39 -7.42
CA ARG A 83 -9.54 -24.02 -8.04
C ARG A 83 -8.73 -22.97 -8.79
N ALA A 84 -9.39 -22.17 -9.61
CA ALA A 84 -8.74 -21.06 -10.29
C ALA A 84 -8.18 -20.03 -9.32
N MET A 85 -8.88 -19.75 -8.21
CA MET A 85 -8.37 -18.90 -7.12
C MET A 85 -7.05 -19.45 -6.55
N GLY A 86 -7.02 -20.75 -6.24
CA GLY A 86 -5.81 -21.42 -5.74
C GLY A 86 -4.66 -21.37 -6.74
N LEU A 87 -4.93 -21.58 -8.03
CA LEU A 87 -3.94 -21.47 -9.10
C LEU A 87 -3.40 -20.04 -9.26
N ASN A 88 -4.25 -19.02 -9.17
CA ASN A 88 -3.82 -17.62 -9.20
C ASN A 88 -2.95 -17.29 -7.98
N ILE A 89 -3.33 -17.72 -6.77
CA ILE A 89 -2.52 -17.56 -5.56
C ILE A 89 -1.15 -18.24 -5.73
N ALA A 90 -1.12 -19.47 -6.24
CA ALA A 90 0.12 -20.18 -6.50
C ALA A 90 0.99 -19.45 -7.54
N SER A 91 0.40 -18.94 -8.61
CA SER A 91 1.12 -18.14 -9.61
C SER A 91 1.68 -16.85 -9.02
N ALA A 92 0.93 -16.18 -8.15
CA ALA A 92 1.38 -14.98 -7.45
C ALA A 92 2.54 -15.27 -6.51
N ALA A 93 2.49 -16.40 -5.80
CA ALA A 93 3.59 -16.86 -4.96
C ALA A 93 4.84 -17.18 -5.79
N VAL A 94 4.70 -17.84 -6.94
CA VAL A 94 5.84 -18.14 -7.84
C VAL A 94 6.49 -16.85 -8.36
N VAL A 95 5.70 -15.91 -8.87
CA VAL A 95 6.21 -14.60 -9.33
C VAL A 95 6.86 -13.83 -8.19
N GLY A 96 6.24 -13.84 -7.00
CA GLY A 96 6.80 -13.30 -5.77
C GLY A 96 8.15 -13.90 -5.42
N CYS A 97 8.27 -15.23 -5.45
CA CYS A 97 9.54 -15.93 -5.18
C CYS A 97 10.63 -15.56 -6.19
N VAL A 98 10.30 -15.44 -7.48
CA VAL A 98 11.26 -15.02 -8.52
C VAL A 98 11.77 -13.60 -8.25
N ILE A 99 10.87 -12.66 -7.95
CA ILE A 99 11.25 -11.27 -7.63
C ILE A 99 12.02 -11.21 -6.29
N GLY A 100 11.61 -12.00 -5.30
CA GLY A 100 12.31 -12.14 -4.03
C GLY A 100 13.74 -12.66 -4.19
N ALA A 101 13.94 -13.70 -5.00
CA ALA A 101 15.26 -14.23 -5.31
C ALA A 101 16.12 -13.20 -6.05
N PHE A 102 15.53 -12.48 -7.01
CA PHE A 102 16.21 -11.38 -7.70
C PHE A 102 16.61 -10.25 -6.74
N ALA A 103 15.75 -9.87 -5.79
CA ALA A 103 16.06 -8.87 -4.77
C ALA A 103 17.19 -9.31 -3.84
N VAL A 104 17.27 -10.60 -3.49
CA VAL A 104 18.40 -11.15 -2.73
C VAL A 104 19.69 -11.10 -3.53
N TRP A 105 19.63 -11.41 -4.83
CA TRP A 105 20.78 -11.32 -5.72
C TRP A 105 21.31 -9.90 -5.85
N GLN A 106 20.41 -8.91 -5.86
CA GLN A 106 20.73 -7.47 -5.93
C GLN A 106 20.82 -6.79 -4.57
N ARG A 107 20.93 -7.54 -3.47
CA ARG A 107 20.80 -6.98 -2.11
C ARG A 107 21.83 -5.91 -1.78
N ASP A 108 23.05 -6.02 -2.30
CA ASP A 108 24.13 -5.08 -1.98
C ASP A 108 23.83 -3.72 -2.60
N PHE A 109 23.47 -3.70 -3.89
CA PHE A 109 22.96 -2.51 -4.57
C PHE A 109 21.71 -1.91 -3.88
N LEU A 110 20.78 -2.77 -3.46
CA LEU A 110 19.56 -2.33 -2.79
C LEU A 110 19.82 -1.79 -1.38
N ASN A 111 20.80 -2.32 -0.65
CA ASN A 111 21.22 -1.78 0.64
C ASN A 111 21.85 -0.41 0.44
N ASP A 112 22.78 -0.27 -0.50
CA ASP A 112 23.42 1.02 -0.80
C ASP A 112 22.39 2.08 -1.19
N ALA A 113 21.38 1.69 -1.98
CA ALA A 113 20.27 2.56 -2.35
C ALA A 113 19.36 2.92 -1.16
N VAL A 114 19.06 2.00 -0.25
CA VAL A 114 18.24 2.31 0.95
C VAL A 114 19.01 3.18 1.94
N ASP A 115 20.29 2.89 2.16
CA ASP A 115 21.14 3.62 3.09
C ASP A 115 21.34 5.05 2.61
N GLY A 116 21.59 5.25 1.32
CA GLY A 116 21.62 6.59 0.73
C GLY A 116 20.29 7.35 0.89
N ALA A 117 19.14 6.65 0.95
CA ALA A 117 17.83 7.30 0.98
C ALA A 117 17.47 7.69 2.43
N MET A 118 17.96 6.93 3.40
CA MET A 118 17.85 7.25 4.83
C MET A 118 18.75 8.42 5.25
N VAL A 119 19.89 8.65 4.59
CA VAL A 119 20.79 9.79 4.90
C VAL A 119 20.16 11.15 4.58
N VAL A 120 19.16 11.20 3.68
CA VAL A 120 18.41 12.41 3.32
C VAL A 120 17.35 12.79 4.38
N ASP A 121 17.36 12.17 5.57
CA ASP A 121 16.59 12.63 6.74
C ASP A 121 17.48 13.49 7.67
N PRO A 122 17.67 14.81 7.39
CA PRO A 122 18.57 15.70 8.15
C PRO A 122 18.16 15.93 9.62
N GLY A 123 17.05 15.33 10.07
CA GLY A 123 16.54 15.43 11.44
C GLY A 123 17.34 14.61 12.46
N ASP A 124 17.86 13.44 12.09
CA ASP A 124 18.44 12.49 13.05
C ASP A 124 19.98 12.55 13.11
N ALA A 125 20.65 13.01 12.04
CA ALA A 125 22.11 13.13 12.01
C ALA A 125 22.67 14.16 13.01
N LYS A 126 21.88 15.17 13.41
CA LYS A 126 22.29 16.17 14.42
C LYS A 126 22.08 15.73 15.87
N LEU A 127 21.34 14.66 16.14
CA LEU A 127 21.13 14.18 17.51
C LEU A 127 22.17 13.14 17.96
N ASN A 128 22.74 12.38 17.04
CA ASN A 128 23.66 11.29 17.38
C ASN A 128 25.15 11.68 17.40
N SER A 129 25.54 12.83 16.87
CA SER A 129 26.95 13.28 16.93
C SER A 129 27.38 13.86 18.28
N ASN A 130 26.44 14.09 19.21
CA ASN A 130 26.72 14.61 20.56
C ASN A 130 26.50 13.59 21.69
N ALA A 131 26.17 12.32 21.36
CA ALA A 131 25.73 11.33 22.34
C ALA A 131 26.81 10.28 22.71
N SER A 132 28.09 10.57 22.49
CA SER A 132 29.19 9.79 23.05
C SER A 132 29.62 10.34 24.42
N SER A 133 28.68 10.46 25.35
CA SER A 133 28.94 10.47 26.80
C SER A 133 27.62 10.35 27.57
N HIS A 134 27.57 9.40 28.51
CA HIS A 134 26.57 9.21 29.58
C HIS A 134 25.37 8.27 29.30
N SER A 135 25.61 7.00 29.67
CA SER A 135 24.83 6.23 30.64
C SER A 135 23.31 6.43 30.69
N GLY A 136 22.59 5.38 30.28
CA GLY A 136 21.35 4.91 30.89
C GLY A 136 20.30 5.95 31.24
N ASN A 137 19.44 6.31 30.29
CA ASN A 137 18.14 6.84 30.64
C ASN A 137 17.10 6.56 29.54
N SER A 138 15.96 6.02 29.97
CA SER A 138 14.82 5.66 29.16
C SER A 138 14.44 6.78 28.17
N GLN A 139 14.35 6.45 26.88
CA GLN A 139 13.73 7.28 25.86
C GLN A 139 12.29 7.61 26.31
N LYS A 140 12.11 8.72 27.03
CA LYS A 140 10.80 9.32 27.26
C LYS A 140 10.31 9.80 25.90
N LEU A 141 9.40 9.03 25.30
CA LEU A 141 8.55 9.46 24.21
C LEU A 141 8.01 10.85 24.54
N ALA A 142 8.48 11.87 23.84
CA ALA A 142 7.94 13.21 23.99
C ALA A 142 6.41 13.12 23.77
N PRO A 143 5.59 13.61 24.72
CA PRO A 143 4.14 13.56 24.57
C PRO A 143 3.78 14.31 23.30
N VAL A 144 3.04 13.65 22.41
CA VAL A 144 2.51 14.25 21.18
C VAL A 144 1.55 15.35 21.60
N GLN A 145 2.04 16.57 21.77
CA GLN A 145 1.20 17.73 22.00
C GLN A 145 0.51 18.04 20.68
N PHE A 146 -0.66 17.43 20.49
CA PHE A 146 -1.60 17.80 19.44
C PHE A 146 -1.93 19.28 19.61
N SER A 147 -1.48 20.11 18.66
CA SER A 147 -1.83 21.52 18.63
C SER A 147 -3.34 21.65 18.55
N LEU A 148 -3.95 22.33 19.52
CA LEU A 148 -5.40 22.56 19.60
C LEU A 148 -5.94 23.25 18.32
N ARG A 149 -5.09 24.07 17.66
CA ARG A 149 -5.38 24.65 16.34
C ARG A 149 -5.43 23.59 15.24
N GLY A 150 -4.53 22.62 15.26
CA GLY A 150 -4.52 21.50 14.33
C GLY A 150 -5.77 20.63 14.47
N LEU A 151 -6.16 20.34 15.71
CA LEU A 151 -7.42 19.63 16.00
C LEU A 151 -8.62 20.38 15.42
N MET A 152 -8.73 21.69 15.65
CA MET A 152 -9.83 22.53 15.14
C MET A 152 -9.89 22.58 13.61
N ILE A 153 -8.75 22.69 12.93
CA ILE A 153 -8.70 22.71 11.46
C ILE A 153 -9.17 21.35 10.93
N VAL A 154 -8.66 20.26 11.50
CA VAL A 154 -9.05 18.90 11.09
C VAL A 154 -10.52 18.62 11.35
N THR A 155 -11.07 19.02 12.51
CA THR A 155 -12.50 18.83 12.79
C THR A 155 -13.39 19.70 11.90
N THR A 156 -12.96 20.91 11.53
CA THR A 156 -13.69 21.78 10.60
C THR A 156 -13.68 21.18 9.19
N MET A 157 -12.53 20.71 8.70
CA MET A 157 -12.44 20.03 7.40
C MET A 157 -13.26 18.74 7.40
N ALA A 158 -13.22 17.96 8.48
CA ALA A 158 -14.02 16.75 8.63
C ALA A 158 -15.53 17.07 8.67
N ALA A 159 -15.95 18.15 9.32
CA ALA A 159 -17.35 18.58 9.37
C ALA A 159 -17.85 19.07 8.00
N ILE A 160 -17.04 19.83 7.26
CA ILE A 160 -17.36 20.25 5.89
C ILE A 160 -17.45 19.04 4.98
N ALA A 161 -16.46 18.14 5.02
CA ALA A 161 -16.47 16.90 4.26
C ALA A 161 -17.70 16.04 4.62
N SER A 162 -18.02 15.88 5.90
CA SER A 162 -19.20 15.14 6.37
C SER A 162 -20.52 15.78 5.90
N THR A 163 -20.59 17.10 5.84
CA THR A 163 -21.77 17.83 5.34
C THR A 163 -21.92 17.69 3.83
N VAL A 164 -20.83 17.71 3.08
CA VAL A 164 -20.84 17.47 1.62
C VAL A 164 -21.18 16.02 1.33
N VAL A 165 -20.59 15.08 2.07
CA VAL A 165 -20.87 13.64 1.97
C VAL A 165 -22.32 13.37 2.33
N SER A 166 -22.89 13.94 3.39
CA SER A 166 -24.29 13.69 3.77
C SER A 166 -25.31 14.18 2.75
N ARG A 167 -24.98 15.23 1.97
CA ARG A 167 -25.82 15.70 0.85
C ARG A 167 -25.62 14.92 -0.45
N LEU A 168 -24.47 14.26 -0.62
CA LEU A 168 -24.14 13.44 -1.80
C LEU A 168 -24.22 11.92 -1.53
N ALA A 169 -24.55 11.52 -0.31
CA ALA A 169 -24.36 10.15 0.22
C ALA A 169 -25.15 9.07 -0.54
N VAL A 170 -26.16 9.44 -1.31
CA VAL A 170 -27.00 8.51 -2.07
C VAL A 170 -26.86 8.72 -3.58
N HIS A 171 -25.69 9.18 -4.02
CA HIS A 171 -25.36 9.24 -5.44
C HIS A 171 -24.24 8.27 -5.83
N PRO A 172 -24.36 7.62 -7.00
CA PRO A 172 -23.34 6.71 -7.52
C PRO A 172 -21.97 7.41 -7.69
N ILE A 173 -21.99 8.71 -7.97
CA ILE A 173 -20.80 9.57 -8.06
C ILE A 173 -19.93 9.50 -6.80
N THR A 174 -20.53 9.30 -5.63
CA THR A 174 -19.78 9.21 -4.37
C THR A 174 -18.90 7.95 -4.33
N LEU A 175 -19.39 6.81 -4.84
CA LEU A 175 -18.56 5.59 -4.96
C LEU A 175 -17.42 5.79 -5.95
N VAL A 176 -17.69 6.36 -7.12
CA VAL A 176 -16.64 6.68 -8.12
C VAL A 176 -15.56 7.55 -7.50
N THR A 177 -15.97 8.55 -6.72
CA THR A 177 -15.04 9.46 -6.03
C THR A 177 -14.19 8.70 -5.01
N ILE A 178 -14.77 7.81 -4.21
CA ILE A 178 -14.02 6.99 -3.25
C ILE A 178 -13.04 6.04 -3.95
N TYR A 179 -13.45 5.44 -5.07
CA TYR A 179 -12.61 4.53 -5.86
C TYR A 179 -11.43 5.26 -6.53
N ALA A 180 -11.65 6.46 -7.05
CA ALA A 180 -10.62 7.25 -7.73
C ALA A 180 -9.68 7.98 -6.76
N ILE A 181 -10.23 8.58 -5.69
CA ILE A 181 -9.49 9.51 -4.82
C ILE A 181 -8.96 8.82 -3.57
N GLY A 182 -9.58 7.73 -3.12
CA GLY A 182 -9.21 7.02 -1.89
C GLY A 182 -7.72 6.69 -1.81
N PRO A 183 -7.14 5.95 -2.77
CA PRO A 183 -5.73 5.56 -2.73
C PRO A 183 -4.78 6.73 -2.84
N ALA A 184 -5.06 7.70 -3.72
CA ALA A 184 -4.25 8.90 -3.86
C ALA A 184 -4.21 9.71 -2.55
N THR A 185 -5.35 9.79 -1.84
CA THR A 185 -5.45 10.46 -0.55
C THR A 185 -4.68 9.71 0.54
N LEU A 186 -4.75 8.38 0.56
CA LEU A 186 -3.97 7.55 1.48
C LEU A 186 -2.46 7.68 1.25
N VAL A 187 -2.02 7.68 0.00
CA VAL A 187 -0.61 7.90 -0.37
C VAL A 187 -0.18 9.32 0.04
N GLY A 188 -0.98 10.34 -0.27
CA GLY A 188 -0.71 11.72 0.15
C GLY A 188 -0.58 11.86 1.67
N LEU A 189 -1.53 11.28 2.42
CA LEU A 189 -1.49 11.22 3.89
C LEU A 189 -0.26 10.48 4.42
N ALA A 190 0.19 9.42 3.74
CA ALA A 190 1.43 8.73 4.09
C ALA A 190 2.68 9.60 3.87
N MET A 191 2.63 10.55 2.93
CA MET A 191 3.74 11.44 2.60
C MET A 191 3.76 12.73 3.44
N ILE A 192 2.61 13.23 3.92
CA ILE A 192 2.50 14.50 4.68
C ILE A 192 3.37 14.54 5.96
N PRO A 193 3.32 13.56 6.88
CA PRO A 193 4.08 13.63 8.12
C PRO A 193 5.51 13.12 7.89
N HIS A 194 6.31 13.86 7.13
CA HIS A 194 7.68 13.48 6.77
C HIS A 194 8.58 13.17 7.98
N ARG A 195 8.30 13.80 9.13
CA ARG A 195 9.07 13.60 10.38
C ARG A 195 8.59 12.45 11.26
N TRP A 196 7.56 11.71 10.86
CA TRP A 196 7.04 10.60 11.66
C TRP A 196 7.69 9.29 11.26
N SER A 197 8.03 8.47 12.28
CA SER A 197 8.50 7.11 12.06
C SER A 197 7.49 6.33 11.22
N TRP A 198 8.00 5.47 10.33
CA TRP A 198 7.18 4.64 9.43
C TRP A 198 6.06 3.90 10.18
N GLN A 199 6.34 3.34 11.35
CA GLN A 199 5.35 2.65 12.19
C GLN A 199 4.16 3.54 12.56
N ARG A 200 4.40 4.82 12.91
CA ARG A 200 3.31 5.75 13.24
C ARG A 200 2.45 6.07 12.02
N ARG A 201 3.07 6.18 10.84
CA ARG A 201 2.33 6.40 9.58
C ARG A 201 1.43 5.21 9.27
N VAL A 202 1.93 3.98 9.40
CA VAL A 202 1.14 2.75 9.22
C VAL A 202 0.00 2.69 10.24
N VAL A 203 0.26 2.95 11.52
CA VAL A 203 -0.76 2.96 12.58
C VAL A 203 -1.86 4.01 12.31
N LEU A 204 -1.52 5.14 11.70
CA LEU A 204 -2.49 6.16 11.29
C LEU A 204 -3.26 5.77 10.01
N LEU A 205 -2.60 5.14 9.02
CA LEU A 205 -3.22 4.76 7.74
C LEU A 205 -4.25 3.65 7.90
N ILE A 206 -4.00 2.67 8.77
CA ILE A 206 -4.88 1.53 8.99
C ILE A 206 -6.32 1.97 9.34
N PRO A 207 -6.56 2.77 10.41
CA PRO A 207 -7.92 3.18 10.77
C PRO A 207 -8.57 4.05 9.69
N ILE A 208 -7.82 4.93 9.02
CA ILE A 208 -8.34 5.76 7.93
C ILE A 208 -8.81 4.88 6.77
N THR A 209 -8.00 3.88 6.39
CA THR A 209 -8.33 2.92 5.32
C THR A 209 -9.61 2.15 5.67
N PHE A 210 -9.71 1.64 6.91
CA PHE A 210 -10.91 0.96 7.38
C PHE A 210 -12.14 1.88 7.42
N SER A 211 -11.98 3.14 7.83
CA SER A 211 -13.07 4.12 7.80
C SER A 211 -13.54 4.40 6.37
N LEU A 212 -12.64 4.54 5.40
CA LEU A 212 -12.99 4.72 3.99
C LEU A 212 -13.72 3.50 3.43
N ILE A 213 -13.28 2.29 3.77
CA ILE A 213 -13.97 1.04 3.40
C ILE A 213 -15.37 1.01 4.01
N ALA A 214 -15.51 1.32 5.30
CA ALA A 214 -16.81 1.37 5.97
C ALA A 214 -17.77 2.39 5.33
N ILE A 215 -17.28 3.57 4.97
CA ILE A 215 -18.05 4.58 4.24
C ILE A 215 -18.48 4.06 2.87
N ALA A 216 -17.58 3.45 2.10
CA ALA A 216 -17.90 2.87 0.80
C ALA A 216 -18.99 1.79 0.91
N LEU A 217 -18.87 0.90 1.91
CA LEU A 217 -19.87 -0.13 2.19
C LEU A 217 -21.23 0.47 2.56
N PHE A 218 -21.26 1.50 3.40
CA PHE A 218 -22.49 2.21 3.77
C PHE A 218 -23.18 2.88 2.57
N VAL A 219 -22.39 3.55 1.72
CA VAL A 219 -22.90 4.17 0.48
C VAL A 219 -23.42 3.10 -0.48
N GLY A 220 -22.66 2.02 -0.70
CA GLY A 220 -23.08 0.92 -1.56
C GLY A 220 -24.35 0.23 -1.06
N HIS A 221 -24.47 0.01 0.25
CA HIS A 221 -25.69 -0.51 0.85
C HIS A 221 -26.89 0.43 0.63
N SER A 222 -26.69 1.74 0.76
CA SER A 222 -27.72 2.77 0.50
C SER A 222 -28.16 2.79 -0.97
N LEU A 223 -27.28 2.39 -1.90
CA LEU A 223 -27.57 2.24 -3.33
C LEU A 223 -28.12 0.84 -3.70
N GLN A 224 -28.42 -0.01 -2.72
CA GLN A 224 -28.88 -1.38 -2.90
C GLN A 224 -27.89 -2.26 -3.70
N MET A 225 -26.59 -1.97 -3.59
CA MET A 225 -25.55 -2.81 -4.18
C MET A 225 -25.22 -3.98 -3.25
N GLU A 226 -24.76 -5.08 -3.85
CA GLU A 226 -24.27 -6.22 -3.09
C GLU A 226 -22.94 -5.87 -2.41
N PHE A 227 -22.75 -6.38 -1.20
CA PHE A 227 -21.53 -6.16 -0.40
C PHE A 227 -20.26 -6.53 -1.18
N ASP A 228 -20.28 -7.68 -1.86
CA ASP A 228 -19.13 -8.18 -2.62
C ASP A 228 -18.81 -7.29 -3.83
N GLN A 229 -19.80 -6.68 -4.47
CA GLN A 229 -19.59 -5.75 -5.58
C GLN A 229 -18.86 -4.47 -5.13
N VAL A 230 -19.23 -3.94 -3.95
CA VAL A 230 -18.58 -2.76 -3.38
C VAL A 230 -17.13 -3.07 -3.03
N LEU A 231 -16.87 -4.20 -2.37
CA LEU A 231 -15.51 -4.66 -2.06
C LEU A 231 -14.69 -4.91 -3.33
N MET A 232 -15.29 -5.50 -4.35
CA MET A 232 -14.66 -5.67 -5.65
C MET A 232 -14.29 -4.32 -6.26
N GLY A 233 -15.19 -3.33 -6.25
CA GLY A 233 -14.88 -1.97 -6.71
C GLY A 233 -13.68 -1.33 -5.98
N ILE A 234 -13.61 -1.50 -4.66
CA ILE A 234 -12.46 -1.07 -3.86
C ILE A 234 -11.19 -1.80 -4.30
N PHE A 235 -11.21 -3.13 -4.38
CA PHE A 235 -10.04 -3.92 -4.79
C PHE A 235 -9.54 -3.53 -6.19
N LEU A 236 -10.46 -3.44 -7.15
CA LEU A 236 -10.17 -3.11 -8.55
C LEU A 236 -9.51 -1.75 -8.73
N SER A 237 -9.96 -0.77 -7.96
CA SER A 237 -9.45 0.59 -8.04
C SER A 237 -8.20 0.77 -7.18
N TRP A 238 -8.20 0.28 -5.94
CA TRP A 238 -7.17 0.59 -4.97
C TRP A 238 -5.90 -0.22 -5.15
N THR A 239 -5.98 -1.48 -5.55
CA THR A 239 -4.80 -2.34 -5.69
C THR A 239 -3.86 -1.86 -6.81
N PRO A 240 -4.33 -1.62 -8.05
CA PRO A 240 -3.46 -1.10 -9.11
C PRO A 240 -2.91 0.30 -8.81
N GLN A 241 -3.75 1.19 -8.27
CA GLN A 241 -3.31 2.55 -7.88
C GLN A 241 -2.21 2.51 -6.82
N SER A 242 -2.36 1.66 -5.80
CA SER A 242 -1.37 1.51 -4.74
C SER A 242 -0.07 0.91 -5.27
N ALA A 243 -0.15 -0.08 -6.17
CA ALA A 243 1.02 -0.67 -6.82
C ALA A 243 1.79 0.39 -7.63
N VAL A 244 1.09 1.16 -8.48
CA VAL A 244 1.69 2.24 -9.28
C VAL A 244 2.32 3.31 -8.38
N ALA A 245 1.62 3.75 -7.33
CA ALA A 245 2.14 4.75 -6.41
C ALA A 245 3.40 4.27 -5.68
N ALA A 246 3.40 3.02 -5.19
CA ALA A 246 4.57 2.43 -4.54
C ALA A 246 5.76 2.30 -5.48
N THR A 247 5.54 1.83 -6.71
CA THR A 247 6.59 1.71 -7.73
C THR A 247 7.13 3.08 -8.15
N ALA A 248 6.25 4.06 -8.39
CA ALA A 248 6.64 5.41 -8.77
C ALA A 248 7.46 6.09 -7.67
N LEU A 249 7.04 5.95 -6.41
CA LEU A 249 7.77 6.49 -5.27
C LEU A 249 9.16 5.83 -5.13
N ALA A 250 9.22 4.50 -5.23
CA ALA A 250 10.49 3.78 -5.18
C ALA A 250 11.44 4.22 -6.31
N ALA A 251 10.95 4.30 -7.55
CA ALA A 251 11.73 4.74 -8.70
C ALA A 251 12.21 6.20 -8.56
N PHE A 252 11.34 7.09 -8.05
CA PHE A 252 11.70 8.49 -7.80
C PHE A 252 12.84 8.63 -6.79
N LEU A 253 12.78 7.89 -5.69
CA LEU A 253 13.84 7.89 -4.67
C LEU A 253 15.17 7.38 -5.24
N LEU A 254 15.15 6.29 -6.01
CA LEU A 254 16.35 5.73 -6.65
C LEU A 254 16.95 6.69 -7.69
N ALA A 255 16.11 7.37 -8.48
CA ALA A 255 16.56 8.32 -9.49
C ALA A 255 17.19 9.59 -8.87
N GLY A 256 16.70 10.03 -7.72
CA GLY A 256 17.27 11.16 -6.98
C GLY A 256 18.73 10.91 -6.58
N GLN A 257 19.02 9.72 -6.06
CA GLN A 257 20.36 9.35 -5.60
C GLN A 257 21.39 9.25 -6.71
N HIS A 258 21.00 8.67 -7.85
CA HIS A 258 21.90 8.55 -8.99
C HIS A 258 22.31 9.94 -9.51
N ARG A 259 21.49 10.99 -9.30
CA ARG A 259 21.85 12.35 -9.66
C ARG A 259 22.85 12.96 -8.68
N GLU A 260 22.71 12.67 -7.39
CA GLU A 260 23.64 13.15 -6.36
C GLU A 260 25.02 12.50 -6.46
N SER A 261 25.09 11.20 -6.78
CA SER A 261 26.38 10.50 -6.98
C SER A 261 27.18 10.98 -8.20
N LEU A 262 26.51 11.60 -9.18
CA LEU A 262 27.13 12.18 -10.38
C LEU A 262 27.51 13.66 -10.23
N ALA A 263 27.07 14.33 -9.16
CA ALA A 263 27.42 15.72 -8.93
C ALA A 263 28.90 15.82 -8.50
N PRO A 264 29.76 16.55 -9.24
CA PRO A 264 31.16 16.69 -8.86
C PRO A 264 31.27 17.40 -7.50
N SER A 265 32.08 16.85 -6.60
CA SER A 265 32.41 17.46 -5.31
C SER A 265 33.23 18.73 -5.56
N ASN A 266 32.56 19.87 -5.61
CA ASN A 266 33.20 21.19 -5.63
C ASN A 266 33.73 21.57 -4.25
#